data_AF-W5RJJ1-F1
#
_entry.id   AF-W5RJJ1-F1
#
_cell.length_a   1.000
_cell.length_b   1.000
_cell.length_c   1.000
_cell.angle_alpha   90.00
_cell.angle_beta   90.00
_cell.angle_gamma   90.00
#
_symmetry.space_group_name_H-M   'P 1'
#
loop_
_entity.id
_entity.type
_entity.pdbx_description
1 polymer ?
#
loop_
_entity_poly.entity_id
_entity_poly.type
_entity_poly.pdbx_seq_one_letter_code
_entity_poly.pdbx_strand_id
1 'polypeptide(L)'
;SGYAKAGDLREGVLLFRKMHCCGVRPDAYTISCVLKCIAGLGSIADGEVVHGYLVKLGFGSQCAVGNALMALYSRCGCNEDALRVFEGMPQRDAIS
;
A
#
# COMPACT_ATOMS: atom_id res chain seq x y z
N SER A 1 -1.33 -18.02 -16.71
CA SER A 1 -2.08 -17.97 -15.43
C SER A 1 -2.25 -16.56 -14.85
N GLY A 2 -2.54 -15.52 -15.66
CA GLY A 2 -2.67 -14.14 -15.18
C GLY A 2 -4.04 -13.77 -14.57
N TYR A 3 -5.11 -14.47 -14.95
CA TYR A 3 -6.48 -14.15 -14.54
C TYR A 3 -6.77 -14.46 -13.05
N ALA A 4 -6.20 -15.53 -12.50
CA ALA A 4 -6.38 -15.87 -11.08
C ALA A 4 -5.80 -14.78 -10.16
N LYS A 5 -4.59 -14.27 -10.49
CA LYS A 5 -3.97 -13.20 -9.72
C LYS A 5 -4.80 -11.93 -9.76
N ALA A 6 -5.22 -11.45 -10.93
CA ALA A 6 -5.99 -10.21 -11.03
C ALA A 6 -7.32 -10.24 -10.24
N GLY A 7 -8.00 -11.40 -10.18
CA GLY A 7 -9.17 -11.61 -9.33
C GLY A 7 -8.86 -11.43 -7.85
N ASP A 8 -7.79 -12.07 -7.36
CA ASP A 8 -7.33 -11.93 -5.96
C ASP A 8 -6.94 -10.49 -5.61
N LEU A 9 -6.30 -9.75 -6.54
CA LEU A 9 -5.91 -8.36 -6.28
C LEU A 9 -7.13 -7.45 -6.10
N ARG A 10 -8.20 -7.66 -6.89
CA ARG A 10 -9.42 -6.87 -6.82
C ARG A 10 -10.21 -7.17 -5.54
N GLU A 11 -10.27 -8.43 -5.15
CA GLU A 11 -10.89 -8.85 -3.89
C GLU A 11 -10.17 -8.26 -2.68
N GLY A 12 -8.84 -8.16 -2.70
CA GLY A 12 -8.07 -7.50 -1.64
C GLY A 12 -8.47 -6.04 -1.42
N VAL A 13 -8.68 -5.28 -2.51
CA VAL A 13 -9.13 -3.87 -2.44
C VAL A 13 -10.58 -3.77 -1.95
N LEU A 14 -11.46 -4.66 -2.41
CA LEU A 14 -12.86 -4.72 -1.95
C LEU A 14 -12.96 -5.07 -0.46
N LEU A 15 -12.13 -6.01 0.01
CA LEU A 15 -12.06 -6.38 1.41
C LEU A 15 -11.60 -5.20 2.27
N PHE A 16 -10.60 -4.46 1.83
CA PHE A 16 -10.15 -3.24 2.51
C PHE A 16 -11.26 -2.19 2.61
N ARG A 17 -11.99 -1.95 1.52
CA ARG A 17 -13.17 -1.07 1.53
C ARG A 17 -14.22 -1.54 2.52
N LYS A 18 -14.50 -2.85 2.56
CA LYS A 18 -15.46 -3.42 3.50
C LYS A 18 -15.01 -3.28 4.95
N MET A 19 -13.74 -3.52 5.26
CA MET A 19 -13.17 -3.29 6.60
C MET A 19 -13.36 -1.83 7.03
N HIS A 20 -13.07 -0.89 6.12
CA HIS A 20 -13.30 0.53 6.36
C HIS A 20 -14.77 0.87 6.63
N CYS A 21 -15.70 0.39 5.79
CA CYS A 21 -17.14 0.61 5.98
C CYS A 21 -17.68 -0.02 7.27
N CYS A 22 -17.11 -1.13 7.72
CA CYS A 22 -17.50 -1.80 8.97
C CYS A 22 -16.81 -1.23 10.21
N GLY A 23 -15.97 -0.19 10.09
CA GLY A 23 -15.19 0.37 11.21
C GLY A 23 -14.10 -0.57 11.73
N VAL A 24 -13.74 -1.60 10.96
CA VAL A 24 -12.68 -2.56 11.31
C VAL A 24 -11.34 -1.96 10.90
N ARG A 25 -10.48 -1.72 11.89
CA ARG A 25 -9.14 -1.18 11.64
C ARG A 25 -8.25 -2.28 11.03
N PRO A 26 -7.70 -2.10 9.82
CA PRO A 26 -6.74 -3.04 9.26
C PRO A 26 -5.43 -2.98 10.04
N ASP A 27 -4.76 -4.12 10.16
CA ASP A 27 -3.40 -4.22 10.70
C ASP A 27 -2.34 -4.02 9.61
N ALA A 28 -1.07 -3.92 10.01
CA ALA A 28 0.04 -3.70 9.09
C ALA A 28 0.14 -4.79 8.01
N TYR A 29 -0.16 -6.05 8.36
CA TYR A 29 -0.14 -7.17 7.43
C TYR A 29 -1.20 -7.02 6.33
N THR A 30 -2.43 -6.71 6.72
CA THR A 30 -3.56 -6.46 5.82
C THR A 30 -3.23 -5.32 4.86
N ILE A 31 -2.67 -4.23 5.39
CA ILE A 31 -2.25 -3.06 4.62
C ILE A 31 -1.19 -3.45 3.58
N SER A 32 -0.15 -4.17 3.98
CA SER A 32 0.90 -4.62 3.06
C SER A 32 0.33 -5.52 1.94
N CYS A 33 -0.63 -6.40 2.24
CA CYS A 33 -1.30 -7.21 1.22
C CYS A 33 -2.09 -6.36 0.23
N VAL A 34 -2.88 -5.40 0.71
CA VAL A 34 -3.67 -4.49 -0.14
C VAL A 34 -2.76 -3.66 -1.05
N LEU A 35 -1.68 -3.09 -0.52
CA LEU A 35 -0.72 -2.32 -1.30
C LEU A 35 -0.04 -3.16 -2.39
N LYS A 36 0.33 -4.41 -2.08
CA LYS A 36 0.84 -5.36 -3.09
C LYS A 36 -0.20 -5.67 -4.17
N CYS A 37 -1.47 -5.77 -3.79
CA CYS A 37 -2.56 -6.00 -4.73
C CYS A 37 -2.69 -4.85 -5.72
N ILE A 38 -2.75 -3.62 -5.20
CA ILE A 38 -2.83 -2.40 -5.99
C ILE A 38 -1.59 -2.25 -6.89
N ALA A 39 -0.39 -2.52 -6.36
CA ALA A 39 0.85 -2.49 -7.12
C ALA A 39 0.91 -3.54 -8.24
N GLY A 40 0.24 -4.68 -8.07
CA GLY A 40 0.07 -5.69 -9.11
C GLY A 40 -0.92 -5.29 -10.21
N LEU A 41 -1.90 -4.44 -9.87
CA LEU A 41 -2.85 -3.85 -10.81
C LEU A 41 -2.31 -2.60 -11.51
N GLY A 42 -1.23 -1.99 -10.99
CA GLY A 42 -0.68 -0.73 -11.49
C GLY A 42 -1.61 0.48 -11.28
N SER A 43 -2.58 0.36 -10.37
CA SER A 43 -3.58 1.41 -10.12
C SER A 43 -3.05 2.43 -9.12
N ILE A 44 -2.40 3.49 -9.62
CA ILE A 44 -1.88 4.56 -8.76
C ILE A 44 -3.00 5.28 -7.98
N ALA A 45 -4.16 5.49 -8.60
CA ALA A 45 -5.29 6.19 -7.99
C ALA A 45 -5.79 5.46 -6.73
N ASP A 46 -5.93 4.12 -6.79
CA ASP A 46 -6.30 3.33 -5.61
C ASP A 46 -5.19 3.38 -4.54
N GLY A 47 -3.94 3.41 -4.98
CA GLY A 47 -2.75 3.50 -4.13
C GLY A 47 -2.72 4.78 -3.30
N GLU A 48 -2.98 5.93 -3.92
CA GLU A 48 -3.03 7.23 -3.26
C GLU A 48 -4.17 7.33 -2.25
N VAL A 49 -5.35 6.78 -2.58
CA VAL A 49 -6.49 6.72 -1.66
C VAL A 49 -6.13 5.91 -0.41
N VAL A 50 -5.51 4.74 -0.59
CA VAL A 50 -5.04 3.92 0.54
C VAL A 50 -3.95 4.65 1.30
N HIS A 51 -2.95 5.23 0.65
CA HIS A 51 -1.89 5.98 1.32
C HIS A 51 -2.44 7.11 2.20
N GLY A 52 -3.35 7.94 1.68
CA GLY A 52 -3.99 9.00 2.45
C GLY A 52 -4.76 8.48 3.67
N TYR A 53 -5.39 7.30 3.55
CA TYR A 53 -6.03 6.65 4.69
C TYR A 53 -5.03 6.15 5.75
N LEU A 54 -3.91 5.59 5.32
CA LEU A 54 -2.85 5.09 6.21
C LEU A 54 -2.21 6.21 7.03
N VAL A 55 -2.00 7.38 6.42
CA VAL A 55 -1.52 8.58 7.11
C VAL A 55 -2.49 8.98 8.23
N LYS A 56 -3.80 9.01 7.95
CA LYS A 56 -4.84 9.35 8.95
C LYS A 56 -4.90 8.35 10.11
N LEU A 57 -4.57 7.08 9.85
CA LEU A 57 -4.54 6.04 10.87
C LEU A 57 -3.21 5.98 11.67
N GLY A 58 -2.24 6.84 11.34
CA GLY A 58 -0.93 6.88 12.00
C GLY A 58 0.01 5.74 11.59
N PHE A 59 -0.20 5.12 10.43
CA PHE A 59 0.68 4.07 9.90
C PHE A 59 1.90 4.62 9.14
N GLY A 60 1.99 5.94 8.93
CA GLY A 60 3.08 6.57 8.18
C GLY A 60 4.49 6.33 8.74
N SER A 61 4.61 5.95 10.02
CA SER A 61 5.88 5.66 10.68
C SER A 61 6.27 4.17 10.68
N GLN A 62 5.42 3.27 10.20
CA GLN A 62 5.68 1.84 10.23
C GLN A 62 6.50 1.38 9.02
N CYS A 63 7.70 0.82 9.26
CA CYS A 63 8.63 0.42 8.18
C CYS A 63 8.01 -0.54 7.16
N ALA A 64 7.23 -1.52 7.63
CA ALA A 64 6.55 -2.48 6.75
C ALA A 64 5.56 -1.83 5.80
N VAL A 65 4.87 -0.76 6.25
CA VAL A 65 3.93 0.00 5.44
C VAL A 65 4.67 0.92 4.47
N GLY A 66 5.72 1.59 4.95
CA GLY A 66 6.60 2.43 4.11
C GLY A 66 7.22 1.65 2.95
N ASN A 67 7.79 0.46 3.22
CA ASN A 67 8.35 -0.41 2.19
C ASN A 67 7.30 -0.85 1.17
N ALA A 68 6.07 -1.15 1.60
CA ALA A 68 4.99 -1.52 0.71
C ALA A 68 4.51 -0.34 -0.17
N LEU A 69 4.47 0.88 0.39
CA LEU A 69 4.16 2.11 -0.35
C LEU A 69 5.26 2.43 -1.37
N MET A 70 6.54 2.31 -1.01
CA MET A 70 7.65 2.47 -1.95
C MET A 70 7.54 1.49 -3.13
N ALA A 71 7.26 0.21 -2.86
CA ALA A 71 7.09 -0.80 -3.88
C ALA A 71 5.88 -0.50 -4.80
N LEU A 72 4.79 0.01 -4.24
CA LEU A 72 3.62 0.48 -5.00
C LEU A 72 3.99 1.62 -5.94
N TYR A 73 4.54 2.71 -5.41
CA TYR A 73 4.86 3.90 -6.19
C TYR A 73 5.91 3.61 -7.28
N SER A 74 6.95 2.84 -6.96
CA SER A 74 7.96 2.41 -7.93
C SER A 74 7.36 1.56 -9.06
N ARG A 75 6.46 0.62 -8.75
CA ARG A 75 5.78 -0.20 -9.78
C ARG A 75 4.82 0.59 -10.66
N CYS A 76 4.23 1.66 -10.13
CA CYS A 76 3.37 2.55 -10.90
C CYS A 76 4.16 3.62 -11.68
N GLY A 77 5.50 3.64 -11.59
CA GLY A 77 6.35 4.62 -12.26
C GLY A 77 6.47 5.97 -11.55
N CYS A 78 5.91 6.11 -10.34
CA CYS A 78 5.91 7.32 -9.53
C CYS A 78 7.14 7.35 -8.61
N ASN A 79 8.33 7.45 -9.20
CA ASN A 79 9.58 7.33 -8.44
C ASN A 79 9.80 8.49 -7.46
N GLU A 80 9.36 9.72 -7.77
CA GLU A 80 9.47 10.83 -6.82
C GLU A 80 8.62 10.59 -5.57
N ASP A 81 7.43 10.01 -5.72
CA ASP A 81 6.57 9.66 -4.58
C ASP A 81 7.15 8.53 -3.74
N ALA A 82 7.75 7.53 -4.39
CA ALA A 82 8.49 6.47 -3.68
C ALA A 82 9.63 7.06 -2.85
N LEU A 83 10.35 8.06 -3.38
CA LEU A 83 11.41 8.76 -2.66
C LEU A 83 10.86 9.58 -1.49
N ARG A 84 9.76 10.33 -1.66
CA ARG A 84 9.13 11.08 -0.57
C ARG A 84 8.70 10.17 0.59
N VAL A 85 8.16 8.99 0.26
CA VAL A 85 7.82 7.98 1.28
C VAL A 85 9.07 7.56 2.03
N PHE A 86 10.15 7.20 1.33
CA PHE A 86 11.42 6.79 1.94
C PHE A 86 12.03 7.89 2.83
N GLU A 87 11.98 9.14 2.38
CA GLU A 87 12.50 10.29 3.12
C GLU A 87 11.73 10.54 4.42
N GLY A 88 10.41 10.31 4.41
CA GLY A 88 9.53 10.44 5.57
C GLY A 88 9.57 9.28 6.57
N MET A 89 10.25 8.17 6.26
CA MET A 89 10.34 7.03 7.16
C MET A 89 11.33 7.28 8.31
N PRO A 90 10.94 7.03 9.58
CA PRO A 90 11.79 7.29 10.75
C PRO A 90 12.94 6.28 10.90
N GLN A 91 12.76 5.06 10.40
CA GLN A 91 13.81 4.05 10.25
C GLN A 91 13.91 3.68 8.78
N ARG A 92 15.09 3.93 8.22
CA ARG A 92 15.46 3.52 6.86
C ARG A 92 16.28 2.26 7.01
N ASP A 93 15.69 1.09 6.71
CA ASP A 93 16.49 -0.12 6.54
C ASP A 93 17.33 0.07 5.29
N ALA A 94 18.53 0.63 5.48
CA ALA A 94 19.54 0.67 4.46
C ALA A 94 20.03 -0.77 4.24
N ILE A 95 19.43 -1.46 3.27
CA ILE A 95 20.09 -2.64 2.70
C ILE A 95 21.25 -2.08 1.87
N SER A 96 22.45 -2.12 2.45
CA SER A 96 23.71 -1.76 1.79
C SER A 96 24.17 -2.84 0.83
#